data_AF-A0A949JI50-F1
#
_entry.id   AF-A0A949JI50-F1
#
_cell.length_a   1.000
_cell.length_b   1.000
_cell.length_c   1.000
_cell.angle_alpha   90.00
_cell.angle_beta   90.00
_cell.angle_gamma   90.00
#
_symmetry.space_group_name_H-M   'P 1'
#
loop_
_entity.id
_entity.type
_entity.pdbx_description
1 polymer ?
#
loop_
_entity_poly.entity_id
_entity_poly.type
_entity_poly.pdbx_seq_one_letter_code
_entity_poly.pdbx_strand_id
1 'polypeptide(L)'
;MRTRLRTTAAATGLAVLFSGLPALSAASSAAPAAPGAYAAPADERPLPLERHYDNRAVSDEGRPDRADFDGAGNSLTSADLDAAGWRPGTRLRLDAAELRRPDRAPGRPDNVLSDGQHIELGGNGNGDGDGGNGGDGNSNNTGDALSFLVAATAPDRPGSAVTGTGTVHYADGGRAPYTLTAHDWRAGPLTTKALALPRINTPSGVRAESARLYAATVPVDRGRRIASITLPKDPGPAADLHVFDVAVRSGSPGWTGSWAASTGGYTEVGPWRDRTLRLVVRTSGGGESARVRLANTFAGKPLDIGRVTVAVQDEDAATTAEPLAVTFGGRQAHRVPAGAEAVSDPLRMQVPADTTLLVSMYLPGTVTAAPIHAQAIQRSYASADGAGDLTGRRDGRGYEPELAFWPFLTGIDVSGGPGSVVALGDSITDGVTSTEGANRRWPDVLSRRLLEERGSSDVPAYGVLNHGISANRVASDRYDGDGSDPDTAGVSIQNRLERDVFAQTGARTLVVFAGINDIRWGADSEEVLTGLRAVADRARARGLRVIAATLTPCEGYHDCSPEVEAKRTHINDQLRGGRSGFDAVLDFDAVVRDPARPARMLPKYDSGDHLHPGDEGLRALADSVDLRTLVPRSR
;
A
#
# COMPACT_ATOMS: atom_id res chain seq x y z
N MET A 1 48.25 20.79 -35.28
CA MET A 1 48.51 21.26 -36.66
C MET A 1 47.26 22.00 -37.16
N ARG A 2 47.40 23.19 -37.75
CA ARG A 2 46.35 24.09 -38.34
C ARG A 2 44.90 24.07 -37.79
N THR A 3 44.57 25.09 -36.98
CA THR A 3 43.22 25.60 -36.67
C THR A 3 42.76 26.69 -37.66
N ARG A 4 41.45 26.95 -37.77
CA ARG A 4 40.76 28.27 -37.98
C ARG A 4 39.23 28.06 -37.86
N LEU A 5 38.42 28.86 -37.13
CA LEU A 5 38.15 30.33 -37.14
C LEU A 5 37.35 30.75 -38.40
N ARG A 6 36.25 31.52 -38.36
CA ARG A 6 35.85 32.65 -37.47
C ARG A 6 34.33 32.96 -37.56
N THR A 7 33.74 33.63 -36.55
CA THR A 7 32.50 34.46 -36.67
C THR A 7 32.44 35.57 -35.59
N THR A 8 31.94 36.76 -35.96
CA THR A 8 31.66 37.98 -35.13
C THR A 8 30.62 38.83 -35.90
N ALA A 9 29.48 39.27 -35.35
CA ALA A 9 29.23 40.51 -34.55
C ALA A 9 29.53 41.84 -35.33
N ALA A 10 28.75 42.93 -35.27
CA ALA A 10 27.57 43.35 -34.47
C ALA A 10 26.70 44.41 -35.25
N ALA A 11 25.37 44.56 -35.08
CA ALA A 11 24.58 45.41 -34.15
C ALA A 11 24.39 46.94 -34.49
N THR A 12 23.12 47.40 -34.53
CA THR A 12 22.56 48.79 -34.38
C THR A 12 21.04 48.77 -34.71
N GLY A 13 20.15 49.73 -34.38
CA GLY A 13 20.24 50.97 -33.60
C GLY A 13 18.94 51.83 -33.66
N LEU A 14 18.13 51.81 -32.59
CA LEU A 14 16.79 52.41 -32.32
C LEU A 14 16.44 53.84 -32.88
N ALA A 15 15.15 54.07 -33.26
CA ALA A 15 14.46 55.39 -33.25
C ALA A 15 12.90 55.27 -33.32
N VAL A 16 12.15 56.27 -32.81
CA VAL A 16 10.65 56.35 -32.81
C VAL A 16 10.18 57.82 -32.79
N LEU A 17 9.13 58.21 -33.54
CA LEU A 17 8.08 59.22 -33.18
C LEU A 17 6.95 59.37 -34.24
N PHE A 18 5.92 60.20 -33.96
CA PHE A 18 4.55 60.08 -34.49
C PHE A 18 4.09 61.04 -35.61
N SER A 19 3.25 60.51 -36.52
CA SER A 19 2.14 61.16 -37.28
C SER A 19 1.27 60.06 -37.93
N GLY A 20 0.06 60.23 -38.47
CA GLY A 20 -0.82 61.40 -38.66
C GLY A 20 -2.26 60.97 -39.11
N LEU A 21 -3.09 61.88 -39.64
CA LEU A 21 -4.48 61.66 -40.13
C LEU A 21 -4.77 62.57 -41.35
N PRO A 22 -5.84 62.38 -42.18
CA PRO A 22 -7.04 61.53 -42.07
C PRO A 22 -7.06 60.40 -43.15
N ALA A 23 -8.13 59.82 -43.75
CA ALA A 23 -9.59 60.10 -43.86
C ALA A 23 -10.42 58.83 -44.20
N LEU A 24 -11.68 58.97 -44.68
CA LEU A 24 -12.64 57.89 -44.97
C LEU A 24 -13.02 57.78 -46.48
N SER A 25 -13.22 56.57 -47.01
CA SER A 25 -14.57 56.04 -47.35
C SER A 25 -14.60 54.72 -48.16
N ALA A 26 -15.32 53.75 -47.60
CA ALA A 26 -16.22 52.73 -48.18
C ALA A 26 -16.03 52.19 -49.63
N ALA A 27 -15.83 50.86 -49.72
CA ALA A 27 -16.49 49.98 -50.68
C ALA A 27 -16.68 48.58 -50.05
N SER A 28 -17.76 47.86 -50.40
CA SER A 28 -18.15 46.59 -49.75
C SER A 28 -17.90 45.35 -50.61
N SER A 29 -17.42 44.27 -49.99
CA SER A 29 -17.48 42.91 -50.55
C SER A 29 -18.08 41.95 -49.51
N ALA A 30 -18.92 41.01 -49.97
CA ALA A 30 -19.62 40.08 -49.09
C ALA A 30 -18.73 38.88 -48.72
N ALA A 31 -18.85 38.38 -47.49
CA ALA A 31 -18.17 37.17 -47.03
C ALA A 31 -18.89 35.90 -47.53
N PRO A 32 -18.16 34.87 -48.00
CA PRO A 32 -18.73 33.56 -48.28
C PRO A 32 -19.14 32.83 -46.98
N ALA A 33 -20.02 31.83 -47.12
CA ALA A 33 -20.63 31.14 -45.98
C ALA A 33 -19.61 30.41 -45.08
N ALA A 34 -19.93 30.33 -43.78
CA ALA A 34 -19.14 29.59 -42.82
C ALA A 34 -19.15 28.08 -43.14
N PRO A 35 -18.00 27.36 -43.03
CA PRO A 35 -18.02 25.91 -43.02
C PRO A 35 -18.84 25.41 -41.83
N GLY A 36 -19.68 24.40 -42.06
CA GLY A 36 -20.62 23.90 -41.06
C GLY A 36 -19.91 23.46 -39.78
N ALA A 37 -20.55 23.72 -38.64
CA ALA A 37 -20.05 23.26 -37.35
C ALA A 37 -19.88 21.74 -37.39
N TYR A 38 -18.69 21.26 -37.04
CA TYR A 38 -18.42 19.83 -36.89
C TYR A 38 -19.23 19.35 -35.68
N ALA A 39 -20.39 18.75 -35.94
CA ALA A 39 -21.18 18.13 -34.89
C ALA A 39 -20.32 17.01 -34.28
N ALA A 40 -19.91 17.17 -33.03
CA ALA A 40 -19.34 16.06 -32.28
C ALA A 40 -20.34 14.90 -32.29
N PRO A 41 -19.88 13.63 -32.40
CA PRO A 41 -20.77 12.51 -32.13
C PRO A 41 -21.40 12.72 -30.75
N ALA A 42 -22.72 12.57 -30.67
CA ALA A 42 -23.47 12.87 -29.46
C ALA A 42 -22.90 12.06 -28.29
N ASP A 43 -22.72 12.69 -27.12
CA ASP A 43 -22.06 12.10 -25.95
C ASP A 43 -22.58 10.68 -25.69
N GLU A 44 -21.78 9.69 -26.08
CA GLU A 44 -22.11 8.28 -25.87
C GLU A 44 -22.05 8.05 -24.36
N ARG A 45 -23.19 7.66 -23.79
CA ARG A 45 -23.30 7.58 -22.32
C ARG A 45 -22.28 6.56 -21.81
N PRO A 46 -21.57 6.87 -20.72
CA PRO A 46 -20.63 5.92 -20.15
C PRO A 46 -21.34 4.61 -19.83
N LEU A 47 -20.69 3.48 -20.10
CA LEU A 47 -21.24 2.14 -19.88
C LEU A 47 -20.44 1.39 -18.81
N PRO A 48 -21.05 0.45 -18.06
CA PRO A 48 -20.30 -0.43 -17.16
C PRO A 48 -19.17 -1.16 -17.88
N LEU A 49 -18.02 -1.33 -17.22
CA LEU A 49 -16.79 -1.88 -17.80
C LEU A 49 -17.01 -3.19 -18.57
N GLU A 50 -17.91 -4.04 -18.07
CA GLU A 50 -18.16 -5.38 -18.59
C GLU A 50 -18.99 -5.37 -19.89
N ARG A 51 -19.41 -4.18 -20.36
CA ARG A 51 -19.92 -3.91 -21.72
C ARG A 51 -18.81 -3.62 -22.73
N HIS A 52 -17.63 -3.20 -22.26
CA HIS A 52 -16.45 -2.92 -23.07
C HIS A 52 -15.49 -4.11 -23.18
N TYR A 53 -15.74 -5.23 -22.50
CA TYR A 53 -14.90 -6.43 -22.62
C TYR A 53 -14.83 -6.93 -24.06
N ASP A 54 -13.66 -6.81 -24.67
CA ASP A 54 -13.34 -7.16 -26.05
C ASP A 54 -12.33 -8.33 -26.11
N ASN A 55 -11.40 -8.37 -25.17
CA ASN A 55 -10.34 -9.36 -25.09
C ASN A 55 -10.66 -10.56 -24.16
N ARG A 56 -10.01 -11.70 -24.40
CA ARG A 56 -10.20 -12.98 -23.70
C ARG A 56 -8.89 -13.41 -23.02
N ALA A 57 -8.76 -13.16 -21.72
CA ALA A 57 -7.57 -13.47 -20.95
C ALA A 57 -7.51 -14.91 -20.43
N VAL A 58 -8.65 -15.53 -20.10
CA VAL A 58 -8.71 -16.84 -19.41
C VAL A 58 -9.20 -17.97 -20.32
N SER A 59 -8.46 -19.09 -20.39
CA SER A 59 -8.88 -20.34 -21.05
C SER A 59 -8.83 -21.57 -20.13
N ASP A 60 -9.50 -22.65 -20.55
CA ASP A 60 -9.33 -23.96 -19.93
C ASP A 60 -8.07 -24.65 -20.48
N GLU A 61 -7.35 -25.39 -19.64
CA GLU A 61 -6.13 -26.13 -20.04
C GLU A 61 -6.37 -27.09 -21.22
N GLY A 62 -7.57 -27.69 -21.30
CA GLY A 62 -7.97 -28.59 -22.40
C GLY A 62 -8.49 -27.87 -23.65
N ARG A 63 -8.59 -26.53 -23.64
CA ARG A 63 -9.08 -25.68 -24.75
C ARG A 63 -8.35 -24.32 -24.77
N PRO A 64 -7.00 -24.31 -24.90
CA PRO A 64 -6.22 -23.07 -24.89
C PRO A 64 -6.58 -22.15 -26.08
N ASP A 65 -7.06 -22.73 -27.19
CA ASP A 65 -7.56 -22.06 -28.41
C ASP A 65 -8.69 -21.04 -28.17
N ARG A 66 -9.27 -21.01 -26.97
CA ARG A 66 -10.44 -20.18 -26.65
C ARG A 66 -10.10 -18.79 -26.14
N ALA A 67 -8.87 -18.58 -25.65
CA ALA A 67 -8.41 -17.28 -25.17
C ALA A 67 -7.11 -16.90 -25.88
N ASP A 68 -6.84 -15.60 -25.94
CA ASP A 68 -5.67 -15.02 -26.56
C ASP A 68 -5.44 -13.69 -25.85
N PHE A 69 -4.68 -13.74 -24.76
CA PHE A 69 -4.52 -12.61 -23.86
C PHE A 69 -3.50 -11.61 -24.41
N ASP A 70 -2.41 -12.11 -24.99
CA ASP A 70 -1.22 -11.35 -25.43
C ASP A 70 -1.06 -11.29 -26.96
N GLY A 71 -2.10 -11.59 -27.74
CA GLY A 71 -2.07 -11.59 -29.21
C GLY A 71 -1.20 -12.70 -29.84
N ALA A 72 -0.56 -13.54 -29.01
CA ALA A 72 0.27 -14.67 -29.41
C ALA A 72 -0.35 -16.03 -29.03
N GLY A 73 -1.63 -16.04 -28.67
CA GLY A 73 -2.40 -17.22 -28.28
C GLY A 73 -2.08 -17.76 -26.88
N ASN A 74 -1.38 -16.99 -26.04
CA ASN A 74 -1.16 -17.36 -24.64
C ASN A 74 -2.30 -16.82 -23.76
N SER A 75 -2.57 -17.45 -22.61
CA SER A 75 -3.64 -17.02 -21.70
C SER A 75 -3.44 -17.48 -20.27
N LEU A 76 -4.14 -16.84 -19.33
CA LEU A 76 -4.27 -17.28 -17.94
C LEU A 76 -5.04 -18.61 -17.89
N THR A 77 -4.64 -19.52 -17.00
CA THR A 77 -5.37 -20.79 -16.82
C THR A 77 -6.58 -20.58 -15.90
N SER A 78 -7.73 -21.16 -16.26
CA SER A 78 -8.92 -21.17 -15.40
C SER A 78 -8.68 -21.92 -14.09
N ALA A 79 -7.90 -23.00 -14.14
CA ALA A 79 -7.61 -23.88 -13.01
C ALA A 79 -6.72 -23.23 -11.93
N ASP A 80 -5.66 -22.48 -12.30
CA ASP A 80 -4.79 -21.84 -11.32
C ASP A 80 -5.49 -20.65 -10.65
N LEU A 81 -6.34 -19.91 -11.39
CA LEU A 81 -7.23 -18.89 -10.80
C LEU A 81 -8.19 -19.53 -9.77
N ASP A 82 -8.84 -20.64 -10.13
CA ASP A 82 -9.74 -21.39 -9.24
C ASP A 82 -9.05 -21.95 -7.99
N ALA A 83 -7.77 -22.35 -8.13
CA ALA A 83 -6.91 -22.83 -7.06
C ALA A 83 -6.41 -21.69 -6.16
N ALA A 84 -6.13 -20.51 -6.73
CA ALA A 84 -5.86 -19.26 -6.04
C ALA A 84 -7.09 -18.66 -5.32
N GLY A 85 -8.30 -19.20 -5.57
CA GLY A 85 -9.57 -18.71 -5.03
C GLY A 85 -10.22 -17.59 -5.87
N TRP A 86 -9.59 -17.18 -6.96
CA TRP A 86 -10.02 -16.13 -7.89
C TRP A 86 -11.03 -16.70 -8.93
N ARG A 87 -12.12 -17.25 -8.40
CA ARG A 87 -13.25 -17.81 -9.17
C ARG A 87 -14.01 -16.70 -9.93
N PRO A 88 -14.79 -17.02 -10.98
CA PRO A 88 -15.73 -16.08 -11.60
C PRO A 88 -16.60 -15.35 -10.56
N GLY A 89 -16.66 -14.02 -10.64
CA GLY A 89 -17.47 -13.17 -9.76
C GLY A 89 -16.91 -12.93 -8.35
N THR A 90 -15.82 -13.59 -7.93
CA THR A 90 -15.21 -13.41 -6.60
C THR A 90 -14.84 -11.96 -6.33
N ARG A 91 -15.27 -11.42 -5.18
CA ARG A 91 -14.75 -10.14 -4.63
C ARG A 91 -13.35 -10.33 -4.06
N LEU A 92 -12.49 -9.38 -4.33
CA LEU A 92 -11.06 -9.38 -4.05
C LEU A 92 -10.69 -8.05 -3.40
N ARG A 93 -10.51 -8.05 -2.08
CA ARG A 93 -10.01 -6.85 -1.40
C ARG A 93 -8.51 -6.72 -1.64
N LEU A 94 -8.10 -5.65 -2.30
CA LEU A 94 -6.72 -5.37 -2.68
C LEU A 94 -6.44 -3.88 -2.42
N ASP A 95 -5.38 -3.58 -1.65
CA ASP A 95 -5.01 -2.22 -1.26
C ASP A 95 -6.17 -1.38 -0.69
N ALA A 96 -6.97 -2.02 0.18
CA ALA A 96 -8.22 -1.53 0.76
C ALA A 96 -9.34 -1.13 -0.23
N ALA A 97 -9.29 -1.56 -1.50
CA ALA A 97 -10.39 -1.47 -2.45
C ALA A 97 -11.06 -2.84 -2.70
N GLU A 98 -12.39 -2.85 -2.83
CA GLU A 98 -13.15 -4.03 -3.26
C GLU A 98 -13.16 -4.13 -4.78
N LEU A 99 -12.21 -4.88 -5.34
CA LEU A 99 -12.20 -5.27 -6.75
C LEU A 99 -12.93 -6.62 -6.94
N ARG A 100 -13.13 -7.04 -8.18
CA ARG A 100 -13.80 -8.30 -8.54
C ARG A 100 -13.06 -9.02 -9.66
N ARG A 101 -12.95 -10.34 -9.55
CA ARG A 101 -12.60 -11.19 -10.69
C ARG A 101 -13.79 -11.23 -11.65
N PRO A 102 -13.67 -10.80 -12.92
CA PRO A 102 -14.76 -10.72 -13.89
C PRO A 102 -15.67 -11.96 -13.88
N ASP A 103 -17.00 -11.78 -13.79
CA ASP A 103 -17.92 -12.92 -13.87
C ASP A 103 -18.12 -13.36 -15.32
N ARG A 104 -17.19 -14.20 -15.77
CA ARG A 104 -17.07 -14.69 -17.14
C ARG A 104 -16.51 -16.10 -17.14
N ALA A 105 -17.18 -16.99 -17.87
CA ALA A 105 -16.68 -18.33 -18.15
C ALA A 105 -15.43 -18.26 -19.05
N PRO A 106 -14.45 -19.17 -18.91
CA PRO A 106 -13.26 -19.21 -19.76
C PRO A 106 -13.59 -19.22 -21.27
N GLY A 107 -12.80 -18.50 -22.06
CA GLY A 107 -13.05 -18.30 -23.48
C GLY A 107 -14.15 -17.30 -23.82
N ARG A 108 -14.59 -16.47 -22.86
CA ARG A 108 -15.44 -15.30 -23.07
C ARG A 108 -14.66 -14.01 -22.83
N PRO A 109 -15.05 -12.87 -23.44
CA PRO A 109 -14.41 -11.60 -23.14
C PRO A 109 -14.56 -11.23 -21.66
N ASP A 110 -13.43 -10.92 -21.03
CA ASP A 110 -13.25 -10.79 -19.58
C ASP A 110 -12.33 -9.63 -19.17
N ASN A 111 -11.75 -8.91 -20.13
CA ASN A 111 -10.96 -7.70 -19.92
C ASN A 111 -11.16 -6.72 -21.08
N VAL A 112 -10.87 -5.44 -20.83
CA VAL A 112 -10.87 -4.36 -21.83
C VAL A 112 -9.43 -4.08 -22.26
N LEU A 113 -9.16 -4.09 -23.57
CA LEU A 113 -7.99 -3.45 -24.16
C LEU A 113 -8.18 -1.93 -24.09
N SER A 114 -7.39 -1.24 -23.27
CA SER A 114 -7.59 0.18 -22.96
C SER A 114 -7.32 1.10 -24.17
N ASP A 115 -8.37 1.51 -24.90
CA ASP A 115 -8.33 2.61 -25.90
C ASP A 115 -9.43 3.65 -25.68
N GLY A 116 -9.37 4.39 -24.58
CA GLY A 116 -10.20 5.57 -24.37
C GLY A 116 -11.68 5.30 -24.12
N GLN A 117 -12.07 4.07 -23.74
CA GLN A 117 -13.45 3.74 -23.41
C GLN A 117 -13.98 4.60 -22.24
N HIS A 118 -15.26 5.00 -22.32
CA HIS A 118 -15.91 5.84 -21.31
C HIS A 118 -16.73 4.97 -20.34
N ILE A 119 -16.16 4.71 -19.17
CA ILE A 119 -16.65 3.73 -18.20
C ILE A 119 -17.55 4.41 -17.15
N GLU A 120 -18.75 3.86 -16.97
CA GLU A 120 -19.61 4.12 -15.82
C GLU A 120 -19.08 3.32 -14.63
N LEU A 121 -18.75 4.01 -13.54
CA LEU A 121 -18.38 3.34 -12.29
C LEU A 121 -19.66 2.91 -11.58
N GLY A 122 -19.99 1.63 -11.67
CA GLY A 122 -21.04 1.05 -10.86
C GLY A 122 -20.74 1.25 -9.38
N GLY A 123 -21.66 1.82 -8.61
CA GLY A 123 -21.55 1.84 -7.15
C GLY A 123 -21.54 0.40 -6.64
N ASN A 124 -20.75 0.10 -5.60
CA ASN A 124 -20.43 -1.27 -5.13
C ASN A 124 -21.63 -2.12 -4.62
N GLY A 125 -22.88 -1.66 -4.81
CA GLY A 125 -24.13 -2.30 -4.41
C GLY A 125 -24.93 -2.93 -5.57
N ASN A 126 -24.28 -3.58 -6.55
CA ASN A 126 -24.99 -4.32 -7.60
C ASN A 126 -25.59 -5.64 -7.07
N GLY A 127 -26.85 -5.56 -6.63
CA GLY A 127 -27.95 -6.44 -7.07
C GLY A 127 -28.02 -7.91 -6.60
N ASP A 128 -26.91 -8.58 -6.29
CA ASP A 128 -26.93 -10.02 -5.99
C ASP A 128 -27.32 -10.32 -4.54
N GLY A 129 -28.37 -11.12 -4.36
CA GLY A 129 -29.11 -11.30 -3.10
C GLY A 129 -28.47 -12.17 -2.02
N ASP A 130 -27.15 -12.11 -1.81
CA ASP A 130 -26.54 -12.61 -0.56
C ASP A 130 -26.50 -11.48 0.49
N GLY A 131 -27.14 -11.71 1.64
CA GLY A 131 -27.49 -10.68 2.63
C GLY A 131 -26.33 -10.12 3.48
N GLY A 132 -25.11 -10.16 2.96
CA GLY A 132 -23.90 -9.71 3.65
C GLY A 132 -23.84 -8.19 3.80
N ASN A 133 -24.40 -7.67 4.90
CA ASN A 133 -24.38 -6.24 5.27
C ASN A 133 -22.99 -5.74 5.77
N GLY A 134 -21.92 -6.11 5.06
CA GLY A 134 -20.54 -5.68 5.31
C GLY A 134 -20.14 -4.46 4.48
N GLY A 135 -21.08 -3.57 4.18
CA GLY A 135 -20.85 -2.46 3.26
C GLY A 135 -20.04 -1.31 3.89
N ASP A 136 -18.90 -0.99 3.29
CA ASP A 136 -18.23 0.32 3.46
C ASP A 136 -18.98 1.48 2.76
N GLY A 137 -20.11 1.18 2.12
CA GLY A 137 -21.23 2.11 1.95
C GLY A 137 -21.06 3.13 0.82
N ASN A 138 -20.07 2.96 -0.06
CA ASN A 138 -19.77 3.92 -1.13
C ASN A 138 -20.74 3.81 -2.34
N SER A 139 -22.05 3.93 -2.10
CA SER A 139 -23.06 4.10 -3.16
C SER A 139 -22.93 5.41 -3.94
N ASN A 140 -22.04 6.30 -3.49
CA ASN A 140 -21.93 7.69 -3.94
C ASN A 140 -20.66 7.95 -4.78
N ASN A 141 -19.85 6.93 -5.10
CA ASN A 141 -18.62 7.05 -5.88
C ASN A 141 -17.66 8.17 -5.38
N THR A 142 -17.52 8.28 -4.06
CA THR A 142 -16.63 9.23 -3.37
C THR A 142 -15.50 8.47 -2.67
N GLY A 143 -14.25 8.78 -2.97
CA GLY A 143 -13.10 8.02 -2.48
C GLY A 143 -11.84 8.87 -2.29
N ASP A 144 -10.69 8.21 -2.23
CA ASP A 144 -9.37 8.87 -2.35
C ASP A 144 -8.44 8.29 -3.42
N ALA A 145 -8.78 7.13 -3.97
CA ALA A 145 -8.18 6.59 -5.17
C ALA A 145 -9.23 5.89 -6.05
N LEU A 146 -8.89 5.71 -7.32
CA LEU A 146 -9.42 4.62 -8.14
C LEU A 146 -8.41 3.48 -8.10
N SER A 147 -8.87 2.26 -7.85
CA SER A 147 -8.06 1.04 -7.95
C SER A 147 -8.51 0.27 -9.18
N PHE A 148 -7.55 -0.26 -9.94
CA PHE A 148 -7.79 -1.06 -11.14
C PHE A 148 -7.14 -2.44 -10.98
N LEU A 149 -7.83 -3.50 -11.39
CA LEU A 149 -7.22 -4.81 -11.60
C LEU A 149 -6.67 -4.86 -13.03
N VAL A 150 -5.35 -4.91 -13.17
CA VAL A 150 -4.65 -4.74 -14.46
C VAL A 150 -3.53 -5.74 -14.69
N ALA A 151 -3.16 -5.88 -15.96
CA ALA A 151 -1.82 -6.27 -16.39
C ALA A 151 -1.52 -5.63 -17.75
N ALA A 152 -0.26 -5.63 -18.15
CA ALA A 152 0.15 -5.32 -19.52
C ALA A 152 0.56 -6.60 -20.26
N THR A 153 0.53 -6.55 -21.59
CA THR A 153 1.20 -7.52 -22.46
C THR A 153 2.13 -6.79 -23.40
N ALA A 154 3.35 -7.27 -23.59
CA ALA A 154 4.31 -6.66 -24.52
C ALA A 154 5.03 -7.75 -25.34
N PRO A 155 4.43 -8.26 -26.43
CA PRO A 155 4.89 -9.49 -27.11
C PRO A 155 6.36 -9.47 -27.53
N ASP A 156 6.82 -8.35 -28.10
CA ASP A 156 8.21 -8.15 -28.54
C ASP A 156 9.17 -7.70 -27.42
N ARG A 157 8.65 -7.25 -26.27
CA ARG A 157 9.45 -6.74 -25.14
C ARG A 157 8.86 -7.10 -23.75
N PRO A 158 8.77 -8.39 -23.38
CA PRO A 158 8.29 -8.81 -22.07
C PRO A 158 8.99 -8.11 -20.90
N GLY A 159 8.27 -7.92 -19.79
CA GLY A 159 8.75 -7.17 -18.62
C GLY A 159 8.62 -5.64 -18.73
N SER A 160 8.33 -5.09 -19.91
CA SER A 160 8.04 -3.65 -20.07
C SER A 160 6.72 -3.29 -19.38
N ALA A 161 6.73 -2.28 -18.50
CA ALA A 161 5.48 -1.71 -17.99
C ALA A 161 4.83 -0.80 -19.06
N VAL A 162 3.51 -0.90 -19.22
CA VAL A 162 2.72 -0.01 -20.08
C VAL A 162 2.11 1.09 -19.23
N THR A 163 2.13 2.31 -19.74
CA THR A 163 1.62 3.50 -19.03
C THR A 163 0.87 4.41 -19.99
N GLY A 164 -0.30 4.89 -19.58
CA GLY A 164 -1.09 5.83 -20.35
C GLY A 164 -1.92 6.77 -19.48
N THR A 165 -2.47 7.81 -20.11
CA THR A 165 -3.22 8.87 -19.43
C THR A 165 -4.72 8.72 -19.68
N GLY A 166 -5.48 8.42 -18.62
CA GLY A 166 -6.95 8.48 -18.61
C GLY A 166 -7.47 9.82 -18.05
N THR A 167 -8.78 9.94 -17.88
CA THR A 167 -9.44 11.11 -17.27
C THR A 167 -10.53 10.69 -16.28
N VAL A 168 -10.53 11.28 -15.08
CA VAL A 168 -11.64 11.20 -14.12
C VAL A 168 -12.64 12.31 -14.42
N HIS A 169 -13.93 11.97 -14.47
CA HIS A 169 -15.03 12.92 -14.69
C HIS A 169 -15.85 12.99 -13.40
N TYR A 170 -15.94 14.17 -12.80
CA TYR A 170 -16.67 14.39 -11.56
C TYR A 170 -18.12 14.83 -11.83
N ALA A 171 -19.03 14.51 -10.91
CA ALA A 171 -20.45 14.83 -11.01
C ALA A 171 -20.79 16.33 -10.88
N ASP A 172 -19.79 17.17 -10.57
CA ASP A 172 -19.86 18.63 -10.63
C ASP A 172 -19.48 19.20 -12.02
N GLY A 173 -19.16 18.33 -12.99
CA GLY A 173 -18.76 18.68 -14.35
C GLY A 173 -17.25 18.88 -14.55
N GLY A 174 -16.46 18.97 -13.48
CA GLY A 174 -15.01 19.06 -13.57
C GLY A 174 -14.36 17.73 -13.99
N ARG A 175 -13.11 17.82 -14.46
CA ARG A 175 -12.32 16.66 -14.92
C ARG A 175 -10.88 16.77 -14.44
N ALA A 176 -10.22 15.63 -14.23
CA ALA A 176 -8.80 15.56 -13.91
C ALA A 176 -8.12 14.41 -14.67
N PRO A 177 -6.92 14.61 -15.27
CA PRO A 177 -6.18 13.51 -15.89
C PRO A 177 -5.61 12.58 -14.80
N TYR A 178 -5.45 11.30 -15.13
CA TYR A 178 -4.74 10.34 -14.29
C TYR A 178 -3.78 9.48 -15.12
N THR A 179 -2.64 9.12 -14.53
CA THR A 179 -1.67 8.20 -15.15
C THR A 179 -1.89 6.81 -14.58
N LEU A 180 -2.23 5.83 -15.42
CA LEU A 180 -2.33 4.43 -15.05
C LEU A 180 -1.13 3.67 -15.64
N THR A 181 -0.48 2.87 -14.79
CA THR A 181 0.63 2.00 -15.17
C THR A 181 0.27 0.56 -14.83
N ALA A 182 0.47 -0.34 -15.79
CA ALA A 182 0.36 -1.78 -15.60
C ALA A 182 1.69 -2.45 -15.94
N HIS A 183 2.14 -3.40 -15.12
CA HIS A 183 3.32 -4.19 -15.38
C HIS A 183 2.99 -5.39 -16.28
N ASP A 184 3.96 -5.84 -17.08
CA ASP A 184 3.81 -7.02 -17.94
C ASP A 184 3.48 -8.29 -17.11
N TRP A 185 2.53 -9.08 -17.62
CA TRP A 185 2.02 -10.25 -16.92
C TRP A 185 3.05 -11.38 -16.76
N ARG A 186 4.00 -11.55 -17.69
CA ARG A 186 4.91 -12.71 -17.75
C ARG A 186 6.29 -12.46 -17.15
N ALA A 187 6.82 -11.25 -17.29
CA ALA A 187 8.14 -10.86 -16.80
C ALA A 187 8.17 -9.54 -16.01
N GLY A 188 7.02 -8.98 -15.62
CA GLY A 188 6.95 -7.90 -14.63
C GLY A 188 7.34 -8.33 -13.21
N PRO A 189 7.53 -7.37 -12.28
CA PRO A 189 7.98 -7.63 -10.91
C PRO A 189 7.02 -8.51 -10.11
N LEU A 190 7.58 -9.42 -9.32
CA LEU A 190 6.82 -10.25 -8.37
C LEU A 190 6.51 -9.51 -7.05
N THR A 191 7.19 -8.38 -6.80
CA THR A 191 7.17 -7.60 -5.55
C THR A 191 5.99 -6.64 -5.40
N THR A 192 5.30 -6.30 -6.50
CA THR A 192 4.13 -5.39 -6.53
C THR A 192 2.84 -6.03 -7.07
N LYS A 193 2.84 -7.37 -7.28
CA LYS A 193 1.68 -8.08 -7.82
C LYS A 193 0.55 -8.23 -6.78
N ALA A 194 -0.68 -8.31 -7.26
CA ALA A 194 -1.82 -8.80 -6.49
C ALA A 194 -1.89 -10.34 -6.48
N LEU A 195 -1.46 -11.00 -7.57
CA LEU A 195 -1.43 -12.45 -7.69
C LEU A 195 -0.30 -12.91 -8.62
N ALA A 196 0.32 -14.06 -8.30
CA ALA A 196 1.01 -14.89 -9.29
C ALA A 196 0.25 -16.22 -9.50
N LEU A 197 0.24 -16.68 -10.75
CA LEU A 197 -0.14 -18.03 -11.14
C LEU A 197 1.14 -18.78 -11.58
N PRO A 198 1.26 -20.10 -11.36
CA PRO A 198 2.47 -20.88 -11.68
C PRO A 198 2.58 -21.28 -13.16
N ARG A 199 1.53 -21.12 -13.95
CA ARG A 199 1.43 -21.60 -15.34
C ARG A 199 0.64 -20.64 -16.23
N ILE A 200 0.83 -20.80 -17.53
CA ILE A 200 0.00 -20.19 -18.58
C ILE A 200 -0.45 -21.24 -19.59
N ASN A 201 -1.58 -20.99 -20.24
CA ASN A 201 -1.97 -21.70 -21.46
C ASN A 201 -1.28 -21.07 -22.67
N THR A 202 -0.95 -21.90 -23.66
CA THR A 202 -0.29 -21.50 -24.92
C THR A 202 -0.85 -22.34 -26.07
N PRO A 203 -0.62 -21.99 -27.35
CA PRO A 203 -1.15 -22.75 -28.49
C PRO A 203 -0.65 -24.20 -28.59
N SER A 204 0.47 -24.53 -27.92
CA SER A 204 1.02 -25.89 -27.83
C SER A 204 0.70 -26.60 -26.49
N GLY A 205 -0.13 -26.01 -25.64
CA GLY A 205 -0.54 -26.56 -24.33
C GLY A 205 -0.10 -25.70 -23.15
N VAL A 206 -0.19 -26.27 -21.94
CA VAL A 206 0.16 -25.58 -20.69
C VAL A 206 1.69 -25.45 -20.55
N ARG A 207 2.18 -24.25 -20.20
CA ARG A 207 3.59 -23.98 -19.92
C ARG A 207 3.78 -23.56 -18.46
N ALA A 208 4.80 -24.13 -17.80
CA ALA A 208 5.24 -23.69 -16.47
C ALA A 208 6.03 -22.37 -16.61
N GLU A 209 5.31 -21.26 -16.50
CA GLU A 209 5.80 -19.89 -16.60
C GLU A 209 4.89 -19.03 -15.72
N SER A 210 5.45 -18.15 -14.89
CA SER A 210 4.63 -17.35 -13.97
C SER A 210 3.87 -16.26 -14.73
N ALA A 211 2.56 -16.17 -14.48
CA ALA A 211 1.71 -15.06 -14.88
C ALA A 211 1.32 -14.21 -13.65
N ARG A 212 1.18 -12.90 -13.83
CA ARG A 212 0.91 -11.93 -12.76
C ARG A 212 -0.30 -11.06 -13.09
N LEU A 213 -1.05 -10.72 -12.06
CA LEU A 213 -2.05 -9.64 -12.08
C LEU A 213 -1.69 -8.61 -11.00
N TYR A 214 -2.00 -7.35 -11.24
CA TYR A 214 -1.60 -6.22 -10.40
C TYR A 214 -2.82 -5.40 -9.97
N ALA A 215 -2.79 -4.91 -8.72
CA ALA A 215 -3.64 -3.80 -8.31
C ALA A 215 -2.85 -2.50 -8.58
N ALA A 216 -3.43 -1.59 -9.36
CA ALA A 216 -2.84 -0.28 -9.64
C ALA A 216 -3.79 0.81 -9.16
N THR A 217 -3.30 1.75 -8.33
CA THR A 217 -4.15 2.83 -7.78
C THR A 217 -3.67 4.21 -8.21
N VAL A 218 -4.64 5.07 -8.53
CA VAL A 218 -4.41 6.47 -8.94
C VAL A 218 -5.21 7.39 -8.02
N PRO A 219 -4.63 8.49 -7.51
CA PRO A 219 -5.31 9.39 -6.58
C PRO A 219 -6.47 10.12 -7.26
N VAL A 220 -7.50 10.44 -6.48
CA VAL A 220 -8.63 11.29 -6.91
C VAL A 220 -8.90 12.41 -5.91
N ASP A 221 -9.63 13.43 -6.34
CA ASP A 221 -9.97 14.58 -5.49
C ASP A 221 -10.93 14.16 -4.37
N ARG A 222 -10.38 14.00 -3.16
CA ARG A 222 -11.11 13.58 -1.96
C ARG A 222 -12.39 14.39 -1.76
N GLY A 223 -13.50 13.68 -1.59
CA GLY A 223 -14.83 14.26 -1.33
C GLY A 223 -15.62 14.68 -2.58
N ARG A 224 -15.01 14.69 -3.77
CA ARG A 224 -15.75 14.87 -5.04
C ARG A 224 -16.32 13.53 -5.49
N ARG A 225 -17.57 13.52 -5.96
CA ARG A 225 -18.20 12.32 -6.55
C ARG A 225 -17.70 12.11 -7.97
N ILE A 226 -17.19 10.93 -8.25
CA ILE A 226 -16.87 10.50 -9.62
C ILE A 226 -18.16 10.07 -10.32
N ALA A 227 -18.36 10.57 -11.55
CA ALA A 227 -19.47 10.18 -12.43
C ALA A 227 -19.06 9.07 -13.40
N SER A 228 -17.84 9.15 -13.95
CA SER A 228 -17.30 8.21 -14.93
C SER A 228 -15.79 8.40 -15.10
N ILE A 229 -15.14 7.48 -15.80
CA ILE A 229 -13.73 7.61 -16.21
C ILE A 229 -13.58 7.35 -17.70
N THR A 230 -12.68 8.06 -18.37
CA THR A 230 -12.15 7.66 -19.66
C THR A 230 -10.84 6.91 -19.41
N LEU A 231 -10.76 5.65 -19.86
CA LEU A 231 -9.54 4.85 -19.77
C LEU A 231 -8.39 5.48 -20.59
N PRO A 232 -7.12 5.13 -20.33
CA PRO A 232 -6.02 5.45 -21.24
C PRO A 232 -6.30 5.02 -22.69
N LYS A 233 -5.68 5.73 -23.65
CA LYS A 233 -5.60 5.26 -25.03
C LYS A 233 -4.58 4.13 -25.18
N ASP A 234 -4.77 3.30 -26.20
CA ASP A 234 -3.83 2.25 -26.57
C ASP A 234 -2.50 2.89 -27.03
N PRO A 235 -1.34 2.54 -26.46
CA PRO A 235 -0.05 2.97 -26.99
C PRO A 235 0.35 2.26 -28.29
N GLY A 236 -0.36 1.20 -28.69
CA GLY A 236 -0.25 0.50 -29.96
C GLY A 236 0.12 -0.98 -29.79
N PRO A 237 -0.01 -1.78 -30.87
CA PRO A 237 0.07 -3.27 -30.86
C PRO A 237 1.46 -3.86 -30.57
N ALA A 238 2.38 -3.07 -30.01
CA ALA A 238 3.64 -3.53 -29.46
C ALA A 238 3.60 -3.65 -27.92
N ALA A 239 2.63 -3.02 -27.23
CA ALA A 239 2.37 -3.24 -25.81
C ALA A 239 0.99 -2.71 -25.36
N ASP A 240 0.09 -3.61 -24.95
CA ASP A 240 -1.29 -3.33 -24.55
C ASP A 240 -1.45 -3.12 -23.03
N LEU A 241 -2.51 -2.39 -22.63
CA LEU A 241 -2.93 -2.23 -21.23
C LEU A 241 -4.31 -2.86 -21.03
N HIS A 242 -4.39 -3.88 -20.18
CA HIS A 242 -5.63 -4.61 -19.90
C HIS A 242 -6.26 -4.17 -18.59
N VAL A 243 -7.56 -3.85 -18.63
CA VAL A 243 -8.38 -3.56 -17.45
C VAL A 243 -9.40 -4.68 -17.26
N PHE A 244 -9.26 -5.43 -16.17
CA PHE A 244 -10.21 -6.48 -15.78
C PHE A 244 -11.37 -5.90 -14.98
N ASP A 245 -11.06 -5.01 -14.03
CA ASP A 245 -12.01 -4.36 -13.13
C ASP A 245 -11.51 -2.99 -12.64
N VAL A 246 -12.43 -2.12 -12.20
CA VAL A 246 -12.12 -0.81 -11.59
C VAL A 246 -13.12 -0.46 -10.49
N ALA A 247 -12.60 -0.12 -9.31
CA ALA A 247 -13.37 0.28 -8.15
C ALA A 247 -12.95 1.65 -7.61
N VAL A 248 -13.89 2.43 -7.09
CA VAL A 248 -13.57 3.61 -6.27
C VAL A 248 -13.13 3.12 -4.90
N ARG A 249 -11.86 3.35 -4.52
CA ARG A 249 -11.43 3.09 -3.14
C ARG A 249 -12.08 4.10 -2.22
N SER A 250 -13.08 3.64 -1.48
CA SER A 250 -13.69 4.37 -0.38
C SER A 250 -12.62 4.76 0.63
N GLY A 251 -12.64 6.02 1.08
CA GLY A 251 -11.98 6.36 2.34
C GLY A 251 -12.60 5.57 3.51
N SER A 252 -12.00 5.65 4.69
CA SER A 252 -12.59 5.11 5.93
C SER A 252 -13.14 6.24 6.82
N PRO A 253 -14.25 6.91 6.44
CA PRO A 253 -14.86 7.94 7.29
C PRO A 253 -15.37 7.32 8.58
N GLY A 254 -15.16 8.00 9.71
CA GLY A 254 -15.57 7.48 11.01
C GLY A 254 -14.75 6.30 11.53
N TRP A 255 -13.55 6.05 10.99
CA TRP A 255 -12.59 5.05 11.50
C TRP A 255 -11.18 5.61 11.57
N THR A 256 -10.42 5.17 12.58
CA THR A 256 -9.00 5.47 12.77
C THR A 256 -8.23 4.17 12.94
N GLY A 257 -7.16 3.98 12.17
CA GLY A 257 -6.21 2.88 12.43
C GLY A 257 -5.55 3.07 13.79
N SER A 258 -5.65 2.06 14.65
CA SER A 258 -5.18 2.10 16.04
C SER A 258 -3.92 1.24 16.26
N TRP A 259 -3.77 0.16 15.50
CA TRP A 259 -2.57 -0.64 15.44
C TRP A 259 -2.42 -1.22 14.04
N ALA A 260 -1.18 -1.39 13.56
CA ALA A 260 -0.86 -2.12 12.34
C ALA A 260 0.56 -2.68 12.41
N ALA A 261 0.84 -3.65 11.55
CA ALA A 261 2.16 -4.20 11.30
C ALA A 261 2.29 -4.60 9.81
N SER A 262 3.49 -4.45 9.24
CA SER A 262 3.77 -4.78 7.84
C SER A 262 4.19 -6.23 7.62
N THR A 263 3.58 -6.92 6.65
CA THR A 263 4.07 -8.22 6.15
C THR A 263 5.44 -8.06 5.50
N GLY A 264 6.46 -8.69 6.07
CA GLY A 264 7.86 -8.68 5.62
C GLY A 264 8.20 -9.81 4.64
N GLY A 265 7.46 -10.91 4.65
CA GLY A 265 7.59 -11.98 3.66
C GLY A 265 6.54 -13.06 3.86
N TYR A 266 6.53 -14.04 2.96
CA TYR A 266 5.80 -15.29 3.13
C TYR A 266 6.84 -16.39 3.40
N THR A 267 6.70 -17.11 4.51
CA THR A 267 7.74 -18.03 5.00
C THR A 267 7.15 -19.27 5.66
N GLU A 268 7.96 -20.31 5.87
CA GLU A 268 7.54 -21.54 6.54
C GLU A 268 7.33 -21.30 8.04
N VAL A 269 6.16 -21.68 8.56
CA VAL A 269 5.77 -21.48 9.96
C VAL A 269 5.30 -22.76 10.64
N GLY A 270 5.02 -23.80 9.86
CA GLY A 270 4.34 -25.03 10.29
C GLY A 270 5.13 -26.31 10.02
N PRO A 271 4.46 -27.44 9.76
CA PRO A 271 3.01 -27.62 9.63
C PRO A 271 2.27 -27.43 10.96
N TRP A 272 1.46 -26.36 11.05
CA TRP A 272 0.42 -26.20 12.04
C TRP A 272 -0.81 -26.98 11.62
N ARG A 273 -1.39 -27.79 12.50
CA ARG A 273 -2.61 -28.57 12.26
C ARG A 273 -3.68 -28.17 13.25
N ASP A 274 -4.81 -27.68 12.76
CA ASP A 274 -5.98 -27.31 13.57
C ASP A 274 -5.60 -26.50 14.83
N ARG A 275 -4.70 -25.52 14.67
CA ARG A 275 -4.22 -24.66 15.76
C ARG A 275 -5.09 -23.42 15.88
N THR A 276 -5.24 -22.92 17.10
CA THR A 276 -5.68 -21.54 17.35
C THR A 276 -4.49 -20.68 17.72
N LEU A 277 -4.27 -19.59 16.98
CA LEU A 277 -3.30 -18.54 17.35
C LEU A 277 -4.00 -17.49 18.21
N ARG A 278 -3.26 -16.85 19.12
CA ARG A 278 -3.72 -15.74 19.97
C ARG A 278 -2.67 -14.64 19.96
N LEU A 279 -2.89 -13.66 19.10
CA LEU A 279 -1.97 -12.58 18.80
C LEU A 279 -2.18 -11.40 19.74
N VAL A 280 -1.10 -10.94 20.36
CA VAL A 280 -1.08 -9.83 21.31
C VAL A 280 -0.75 -8.55 20.55
N VAL A 281 -1.61 -7.54 20.62
CA VAL A 281 -1.43 -6.24 19.93
C VAL A 281 -1.77 -5.08 20.86
N ARG A 282 -1.05 -3.96 20.75
CA ARG A 282 -1.26 -2.76 21.58
C ARG A 282 -1.96 -1.68 20.77
N THR A 283 -3.16 -1.28 21.18
CA THR A 283 -3.91 -0.19 20.55
C THR A 283 -3.31 1.16 20.91
N SER A 284 -3.30 2.11 19.97
CA SER A 284 -3.07 3.52 20.25
C SER A 284 -4.40 4.21 20.58
N GLY A 285 -5.19 4.56 19.56
CA GLY A 285 -6.53 5.13 19.73
C GLY A 285 -7.57 4.12 20.23
N GLY A 286 -8.48 4.57 21.11
CA GLY A 286 -9.66 3.81 21.54
C GLY A 286 -10.95 4.22 20.80
N GLY A 287 -12.00 3.41 20.93
CA GLY A 287 -13.32 3.65 20.31
C GLY A 287 -14.41 2.69 20.82
N GLU A 288 -15.67 2.93 20.43
CA GLU A 288 -16.85 2.14 20.82
C GLU A 288 -17.07 0.88 19.95
N SER A 289 -16.32 0.75 18.86
CA SER A 289 -16.29 -0.42 18.00
C SER A 289 -14.91 -0.60 17.36
N ALA A 290 -14.59 -1.86 17.02
CA ALA A 290 -13.36 -2.25 16.36
C ALA A 290 -13.66 -2.93 15.00
N ARG A 291 -12.66 -3.00 14.13
CA ARG A 291 -12.62 -3.95 13.00
C ARG A 291 -11.21 -4.50 12.83
N VAL A 292 -11.13 -5.78 12.47
CA VAL A 292 -9.87 -6.53 12.30
C VAL A 292 -9.49 -6.55 10.82
N ARG A 293 -8.22 -6.28 10.50
CA ARG A 293 -7.66 -6.39 9.16
C ARG A 293 -6.70 -7.57 9.11
N LEU A 294 -6.99 -8.51 8.22
CA LEU A 294 -6.19 -9.69 7.92
C LEU A 294 -5.72 -9.64 6.47
N ALA A 295 -4.56 -10.21 6.16
CA ALA A 295 -4.07 -10.30 4.79
C ALA A 295 -3.38 -11.63 4.51
N ASN A 296 -3.60 -12.13 3.29
CA ASN A 296 -2.97 -13.30 2.71
C ASN A 296 -1.90 -12.89 1.67
N THR A 297 -1.17 -11.80 1.97
CA THR A 297 -0.21 -11.15 1.07
C THR A 297 0.88 -12.10 0.61
N PHE A 298 1.33 -11.99 -0.64
CA PHE A 298 2.36 -12.83 -1.29
C PHE A 298 2.01 -14.33 -1.40
N ALA A 299 0.98 -14.84 -0.73
CA ALA A 299 0.60 -16.25 -0.74
C ALA A 299 -0.03 -16.66 -2.08
N GLY A 300 0.50 -17.70 -2.71
CA GLY A 300 -0.05 -18.31 -3.94
C GLY A 300 -1.25 -19.25 -3.72
N LYS A 301 -1.86 -19.27 -2.52
CA LYS A 301 -2.99 -20.15 -2.15
C LYS A 301 -3.97 -19.41 -1.22
N PRO A 302 -5.27 -19.73 -1.24
CA PRO A 302 -6.22 -19.23 -0.25
C PRO A 302 -5.88 -19.67 1.17
N LEU A 303 -6.26 -18.83 2.13
CA LEU A 303 -6.26 -19.13 3.56
C LEU A 303 -7.70 -19.39 4.02
N ASP A 304 -7.96 -20.57 4.59
CA ASP A 304 -9.18 -20.81 5.36
C ASP A 304 -9.00 -20.35 6.80
N ILE A 305 -9.93 -19.53 7.29
CA ILE A 305 -9.99 -19.08 8.67
C ILE A 305 -11.30 -19.56 9.27
N GLY A 306 -11.20 -20.26 10.41
CA GLY A 306 -12.33 -20.62 11.24
C GLY A 306 -12.82 -19.41 12.04
N ARG A 307 -13.21 -19.64 13.29
CA ARG A 307 -13.63 -18.57 14.20
C ARG A 307 -12.48 -17.57 14.43
N VAL A 308 -12.84 -16.29 14.52
CA VAL A 308 -11.97 -15.22 15.01
C VAL A 308 -12.65 -14.52 16.20
N THR A 309 -11.89 -14.12 17.21
CA THR A 309 -12.40 -13.36 18.38
C THR A 309 -11.44 -12.26 18.82
N VAL A 310 -11.97 -11.17 19.38
CA VAL A 310 -11.18 -10.12 20.04
C VAL A 310 -11.57 -10.01 21.52
N ALA A 311 -10.58 -9.81 22.38
CA ALA A 311 -10.74 -9.56 23.81
C ALA A 311 -9.72 -8.52 24.31
N VAL A 312 -10.00 -7.86 25.43
CA VAL A 312 -8.98 -7.08 26.17
C VAL A 312 -8.18 -8.04 27.06
N GLN A 313 -6.86 -7.98 26.99
CA GLN A 313 -5.94 -8.81 27.78
C GLN A 313 -6.12 -8.56 29.29
N ASP A 314 -6.01 -9.62 30.09
CA ASP A 314 -5.92 -9.55 31.55
C ASP A 314 -4.45 -9.76 31.97
N GLU A 315 -4.04 -11.02 32.13
CA GLU A 315 -2.65 -11.45 32.33
C GLU A 315 -2.31 -12.56 31.32
N ASP A 316 -1.09 -12.54 30.75
CA ASP A 316 -0.64 -13.48 29.71
C ASP A 316 -1.67 -13.72 28.58
N ALA A 317 -2.11 -14.97 28.39
CA ALA A 317 -3.10 -15.35 27.38
C ALA A 317 -4.55 -15.22 27.90
N ALA A 318 -4.79 -14.79 29.14
CA ALA A 318 -6.12 -14.66 29.73
C ALA A 318 -6.83 -13.35 29.34
N THR A 319 -8.16 -13.37 29.39
CA THR A 319 -9.00 -12.24 28.93
C THR A 319 -9.90 -11.68 30.04
N THR A 320 -9.96 -10.36 30.13
CA THR A 320 -10.74 -9.65 31.18
C THR A 320 -12.22 -10.01 31.13
N ALA A 321 -12.76 -10.19 29.93
CA ALA A 321 -14.12 -10.63 29.64
C ALA A 321 -14.14 -11.77 28.60
N GLU A 322 -15.34 -12.25 28.25
CA GLU A 322 -15.53 -13.28 27.22
C GLU A 322 -15.08 -12.78 25.82
N PRO A 323 -14.29 -13.56 25.05
CA PRO A 323 -13.84 -13.15 23.71
C PRO A 323 -15.01 -12.99 22.72
N LEU A 324 -15.17 -11.77 22.21
CA LEU A 324 -16.25 -11.42 21.31
C LEU A 324 -15.96 -11.94 19.90
N ALA A 325 -16.95 -12.59 19.27
CA ALA A 325 -16.80 -13.15 17.93
C ALA A 325 -16.74 -12.07 16.85
N VAL A 326 -15.76 -12.19 15.96
CA VAL A 326 -15.60 -11.37 14.76
C VAL A 326 -16.33 -12.05 13.59
N THR A 327 -16.92 -11.26 12.69
CA THR A 327 -17.54 -11.75 11.46
C THR A 327 -17.02 -11.02 10.23
N PHE A 328 -17.14 -11.66 9.07
CA PHE A 328 -16.81 -11.11 7.76
C PHE A 328 -18.02 -11.32 6.84
N GLY A 329 -18.74 -10.25 6.47
CA GLY A 329 -20.01 -10.35 5.74
C GLY A 329 -21.10 -11.10 6.52
N GLY A 330 -21.11 -10.97 7.85
CA GLY A 330 -22.00 -11.68 8.77
C GLY A 330 -21.59 -13.12 9.11
N ARG A 331 -20.47 -13.62 8.57
CA ARG A 331 -20.03 -15.01 8.74
C ARG A 331 -18.85 -15.12 9.71
N GLN A 332 -18.90 -16.07 10.65
CA GLN A 332 -17.83 -16.30 11.64
C GLN A 332 -16.61 -17.07 11.10
N ALA A 333 -16.70 -17.64 9.90
CA ALA A 333 -15.61 -18.31 9.20
C ALA A 333 -15.52 -17.76 7.76
N HIS A 334 -14.29 -17.58 7.27
CA HIS A 334 -14.00 -16.82 6.06
C HIS A 334 -12.81 -17.42 5.31
N ARG A 335 -12.81 -17.33 3.98
CA ARG A 335 -11.69 -17.74 3.12
C ARG A 335 -11.11 -16.51 2.45
N VAL A 336 -9.85 -16.19 2.76
CA VAL A 336 -9.11 -15.10 2.09
C VAL A 336 -8.46 -15.67 0.83
N PRO A 337 -8.72 -15.15 -0.38
CA PRO A 337 -8.05 -15.59 -1.60
C PRO A 337 -6.53 -15.40 -1.56
N ALA A 338 -5.80 -16.03 -2.48
CA ALA A 338 -4.38 -15.77 -2.70
C ALA A 338 -4.10 -14.27 -2.92
N GLY A 339 -3.12 -13.71 -2.22
CA GLY A 339 -2.72 -12.30 -2.29
C GLY A 339 -3.66 -11.27 -1.64
N ALA A 340 -4.91 -11.64 -1.34
CA ALA A 340 -5.96 -10.70 -0.96
C ALA A 340 -5.98 -10.32 0.54
N GLU A 341 -6.73 -9.25 0.86
CA GLU A 341 -7.06 -8.81 2.22
C GLU A 341 -8.44 -9.31 2.68
N ALA A 342 -8.72 -9.22 3.98
CA ALA A 342 -10.05 -9.28 4.54
C ALA A 342 -10.19 -8.26 5.70
N VAL A 343 -11.32 -7.55 5.76
CA VAL A 343 -11.65 -6.63 6.85
C VAL A 343 -12.96 -7.10 7.48
N SER A 344 -13.00 -7.15 8.81
CA SER A 344 -14.19 -7.61 9.52
C SER A 344 -15.35 -6.63 9.43
N ASP A 345 -16.55 -7.15 9.67
CA ASP A 345 -17.70 -6.32 10.03
C ASP A 345 -17.39 -5.52 11.32
N PRO A 346 -18.07 -4.38 11.58
CA PRO A 346 -17.88 -3.59 12.79
C PRO A 346 -18.28 -4.36 14.07
N LEU A 347 -17.28 -4.74 14.88
CA LEU A 347 -17.47 -5.35 16.18
C LEU A 347 -17.75 -4.28 17.24
N ARG A 348 -18.95 -4.28 17.83
CA ARG A 348 -19.27 -3.39 18.96
C ARG A 348 -18.51 -3.85 20.21
N MET A 349 -17.54 -3.04 20.62
CA MET A 349 -16.62 -3.34 21.70
C MET A 349 -16.00 -2.03 22.17
N GLN A 350 -16.07 -1.74 23.48
CA GLN A 350 -15.30 -0.64 24.04
C GLN A 350 -13.83 -1.01 24.04
N VAL A 351 -13.08 -0.45 23.08
CA VAL A 351 -11.63 -0.50 23.03
C VAL A 351 -11.11 0.74 23.76
N PRO A 352 -10.41 0.62 24.89
CA PRO A 352 -9.72 1.76 25.49
C PRO A 352 -8.46 2.11 24.68
N ALA A 353 -7.98 3.34 24.85
CA ALA A 353 -6.70 3.77 24.29
C ALA A 353 -5.52 3.16 25.07
N ASP A 354 -4.33 3.08 24.46
CA ASP A 354 -3.12 2.46 25.03
C ASP A 354 -3.41 1.13 25.77
N THR A 355 -4.08 0.20 25.10
CA THR A 355 -4.58 -1.06 25.71
C THR A 355 -4.17 -2.28 24.91
N THR A 356 -3.88 -3.39 25.59
CA THR A 356 -3.51 -4.63 24.91
C THR A 356 -4.75 -5.46 24.57
N LEU A 357 -4.89 -5.84 23.30
CA LEU A 357 -5.91 -6.74 22.81
C LEU A 357 -5.33 -8.13 22.48
N LEU A 358 -6.15 -9.15 22.68
CA LEU A 358 -5.91 -10.52 22.26
C LEU A 358 -6.81 -10.85 21.07
N VAL A 359 -6.19 -10.96 19.88
CA VAL A 359 -6.87 -11.37 18.64
C VAL A 359 -6.63 -12.86 18.44
N SER A 360 -7.66 -13.68 18.64
CA SER A 360 -7.56 -15.13 18.47
C SER A 360 -8.15 -15.57 17.13
N MET A 361 -7.46 -16.46 16.42
CA MET A 361 -7.89 -17.02 15.13
C MET A 361 -7.69 -18.53 15.11
N TYR A 362 -8.74 -19.30 14.82
CA TYR A 362 -8.64 -20.74 14.58
C TYR A 362 -8.32 -20.99 13.10
N LEU A 363 -7.25 -21.77 12.85
CA LEU A 363 -6.77 -22.15 11.52
C LEU A 363 -7.11 -23.64 11.27
N PRO A 364 -8.22 -23.95 10.59
CA PRO A 364 -8.63 -25.32 10.32
C PRO A 364 -7.71 -26.01 9.29
N GLY A 365 -7.54 -27.32 9.43
CA GLY A 365 -6.71 -28.12 8.51
C GLY A 365 -5.22 -27.90 8.74
N THR A 366 -4.42 -27.73 7.68
CA THR A 366 -2.95 -27.61 7.79
C THR A 366 -2.40 -26.35 7.12
N VAL A 367 -1.67 -25.54 7.89
CA VAL A 367 -0.94 -24.35 7.43
C VAL A 367 0.57 -24.64 7.54
N THR A 368 1.28 -24.62 6.40
CA THR A 368 2.74 -24.86 6.36
C THR A 368 3.55 -23.57 6.31
N ALA A 369 3.01 -22.54 5.65
CA ALA A 369 3.64 -21.25 5.43
C ALA A 369 2.60 -20.13 5.55
N ALA A 370 3.04 -18.92 5.88
CA ALA A 370 2.18 -17.76 6.12
C ALA A 370 2.88 -16.44 5.76
N PRO A 371 2.12 -15.37 5.40
CA PRO A 371 2.61 -14.01 5.48
C PRO A 371 2.86 -13.63 6.94
N ILE A 372 4.08 -13.18 7.26
CA ILE A 372 4.44 -12.76 8.61
C ILE A 372 5.01 -11.34 8.65
N HIS A 373 4.77 -10.68 9.78
CA HIS A 373 5.61 -9.61 10.31
C HIS A 373 6.60 -10.21 11.31
N ALA A 374 7.89 -10.21 10.98
CA ALA A 374 8.88 -11.10 11.60
C ALA A 374 9.53 -10.61 12.92
N GLN A 375 9.37 -9.35 13.29
CA GLN A 375 9.99 -8.76 14.49
C GLN A 375 8.97 -8.05 15.38
N ALA A 376 7.98 -8.79 15.88
CA ALA A 376 6.87 -8.21 16.65
C ALA A 376 7.32 -7.47 17.94
N ILE A 377 8.50 -7.80 18.49
CA ILE A 377 9.01 -7.36 19.81
C ILE A 377 7.96 -7.60 20.92
N GLN A 378 7.14 -8.63 20.73
CA GLN A 378 5.94 -8.92 21.51
C GLN A 378 5.64 -10.42 21.38
N ARG A 379 5.69 -11.15 22.50
CA ARG A 379 5.20 -12.54 22.52
C ARG A 379 3.72 -12.60 22.23
N SER A 380 3.35 -13.58 21.42
CA SER A 380 2.00 -14.05 21.13
C SER A 380 1.94 -15.57 21.34
N TYR A 381 0.74 -16.14 21.39
CA TYR A 381 0.54 -17.51 21.83
C TYR A 381 -0.07 -18.40 20.73
N ALA A 382 0.15 -19.70 20.82
CA ALA A 382 -0.49 -20.71 19.96
C ALA A 382 -0.99 -21.90 20.77
N SER A 383 -2.08 -22.53 20.35
CA SER A 383 -2.54 -23.79 20.94
C SER A 383 -1.68 -24.97 20.49
N ALA A 384 -1.68 -26.10 21.20
CA ALA A 384 -1.06 -27.32 20.67
C ALA A 384 -1.63 -27.73 19.28
N ASP A 385 -0.84 -28.49 18.51
CA ASP A 385 -1.28 -29.10 17.25
C ASP A 385 -2.46 -30.07 17.50
N GLY A 386 -3.53 -29.94 16.73
CA GLY A 386 -4.76 -30.72 16.88
C GLY A 386 -5.69 -30.25 18.02
N ALA A 387 -5.41 -29.13 18.69
CA ALA A 387 -6.25 -28.64 19.80
C ALA A 387 -7.60 -28.03 19.36
N GLY A 388 -7.75 -27.65 18.09
CA GLY A 388 -8.98 -27.09 17.52
C GLY A 388 -9.23 -25.62 17.90
N ASP A 389 -10.50 -25.21 17.85
CA ASP A 389 -10.94 -23.85 18.21
C ASP A 389 -10.87 -23.61 19.72
N LEU A 390 -9.85 -22.86 20.14
CA LEU A 390 -9.70 -22.34 21.50
C LEU A 390 -10.00 -20.83 21.58
N THR A 391 -10.52 -20.19 20.54
CA THR A 391 -10.65 -18.72 20.46
C THR A 391 -11.46 -18.14 21.63
N GLY A 392 -12.52 -18.84 22.04
CA GLY A 392 -13.35 -18.50 23.21
C GLY A 392 -12.76 -18.88 24.58
N ARG A 393 -11.54 -19.40 24.70
CA ARG A 393 -10.91 -19.67 26.01
C ARG A 393 -10.57 -18.35 26.71
N ARG A 394 -11.16 -18.13 27.89
CA ARG A 394 -10.90 -16.96 28.72
C ARG A 394 -9.72 -17.13 29.69
N ASP A 395 -9.47 -18.33 30.20
CA ASP A 395 -8.47 -18.62 31.24
C ASP A 395 -7.04 -18.84 30.71
N GLY A 396 -6.78 -18.54 29.42
CA GLY A 396 -5.50 -18.74 28.76
C GLY A 396 -5.05 -20.20 28.60
N ARG A 397 -5.79 -21.19 29.14
CA ARG A 397 -5.30 -22.57 29.20
C ARG A 397 -5.25 -23.25 27.84
N GLY A 398 -4.12 -23.89 27.58
CA GLY A 398 -3.83 -24.56 26.30
C GLY A 398 -3.26 -23.62 25.24
N TYR A 399 -2.82 -22.41 25.62
CA TYR A 399 -2.02 -21.50 24.81
C TYR A 399 -0.58 -21.44 25.35
N GLU A 400 0.41 -21.73 24.51
CA GLU A 400 1.83 -21.63 24.83
C GLU A 400 2.45 -20.40 24.16
N PRO A 401 3.41 -19.69 24.79
CA PRO A 401 3.99 -18.43 24.31
C PRO A 401 5.05 -18.64 23.20
N GLU A 402 4.65 -19.29 22.11
CA GLU A 402 5.55 -19.74 21.03
C GLU A 402 5.83 -18.71 19.93
N LEU A 403 5.02 -17.65 19.79
CA LEU A 403 5.07 -16.76 18.62
C LEU A 403 5.79 -15.44 18.93
N ALA A 404 6.94 -15.22 18.29
CA ALA A 404 7.69 -13.95 18.31
C ALA A 404 7.40 -13.04 17.09
N PHE A 405 6.40 -13.41 16.28
CA PHE A 405 6.01 -12.78 15.02
C PHE A 405 4.47 -12.73 14.91
N TRP A 406 3.95 -11.81 14.08
CA TRP A 406 2.51 -11.76 13.78
C TRP A 406 2.24 -12.34 12.38
N PRO A 407 1.62 -13.53 12.26
CA PRO A 407 1.10 -14.06 11.01
C PRO A 407 -0.29 -13.50 10.70
N PHE A 408 -0.58 -13.23 9.42
CA PHE A 408 -1.88 -12.82 8.85
C PHE A 408 -2.51 -11.50 9.35
N LEU A 409 -2.35 -11.11 10.61
CA LEU A 409 -2.95 -9.93 11.23
C LEU A 409 -2.14 -8.67 10.89
N THR A 410 -2.74 -7.75 10.12
CA THR A 410 -2.07 -6.54 9.62
C THR A 410 -2.60 -5.24 10.20
N GLY A 411 -3.78 -5.23 10.84
CA GLY A 411 -4.28 -4.03 11.52
C GLY A 411 -5.50 -4.21 12.41
N ILE A 412 -5.68 -3.25 13.32
CA ILE A 412 -6.88 -3.01 14.12
C ILE A 412 -7.27 -1.55 13.93
N ASP A 413 -8.50 -1.31 13.47
CA ASP A 413 -9.08 0.03 13.41
C ASP A 413 -10.17 0.18 14.47
N VAL A 414 -10.33 1.40 14.99
CA VAL A 414 -11.38 1.78 15.94
C VAL A 414 -12.32 2.83 15.36
N SER A 415 -13.58 2.81 15.79
CA SER A 415 -14.59 3.77 15.38
C SER A 415 -14.29 5.18 15.92
N GLY A 416 -14.37 6.19 15.05
CA GLY A 416 -14.09 7.59 15.37
C GLY A 416 -12.62 7.96 15.20
N GLY A 417 -12.14 8.88 16.04
CA GLY A 417 -10.79 9.44 16.00
C GLY A 417 -10.53 10.40 14.82
N PRO A 418 -9.40 11.13 14.84
CA PRO A 418 -9.04 12.12 13.81
C PRO A 418 -8.35 11.51 12.56
N GLY A 419 -8.05 10.21 12.57
CA GLY A 419 -7.17 9.53 11.63
C GLY A 419 -5.85 9.10 12.28
N SER A 420 -4.86 8.77 11.46
CA SER A 420 -3.62 8.11 11.90
C SER A 420 -2.33 8.74 11.33
N VAL A 421 -1.24 8.52 12.07
CA VAL A 421 0.14 8.75 11.63
C VAL A 421 0.76 7.40 11.29
N VAL A 422 1.34 7.28 10.10
CA VAL A 422 2.07 6.09 9.64
C VAL A 422 3.56 6.30 9.91
N ALA A 423 4.15 5.43 10.72
CA ALA A 423 5.60 5.35 10.94
C ALA A 423 6.17 4.24 10.04
N LEU A 424 6.76 4.62 8.91
CA LEU A 424 7.27 3.70 7.89
C LEU A 424 8.79 3.65 7.95
N GLY A 425 9.37 2.47 8.12
CA GLY A 425 10.82 2.39 8.27
C GLY A 425 11.40 0.99 8.29
N ASP A 426 12.65 0.94 8.76
CA ASP A 426 13.42 -0.29 8.96
C ASP A 426 13.38 -0.77 10.43
N SER A 427 14.39 -1.55 10.85
CA SER A 427 14.51 -2.18 12.17
C SER A 427 14.42 -1.21 13.35
N ILE A 428 14.83 0.06 13.18
CA ILE A 428 14.76 1.06 14.25
C ILE A 428 13.32 1.54 14.46
N THR A 429 12.50 1.54 13.40
CA THR A 429 11.06 1.84 13.47
C THR A 429 10.25 0.61 13.88
N ASP A 430 10.67 -0.57 13.42
CA ASP A 430 10.17 -1.87 13.90
C ASP A 430 10.35 -1.99 15.43
N GLY A 431 11.49 -1.52 15.94
CA GLY A 431 11.80 -1.40 17.36
C GLY A 431 12.74 -2.47 17.90
N VAL A 432 13.61 -3.00 17.04
CA VAL A 432 14.67 -3.96 17.39
C VAL A 432 15.54 -3.38 18.53
N THR A 433 15.87 -4.24 19.51
CA THR A 433 16.49 -3.92 20.82
C THR A 433 15.64 -3.17 21.85
N SER A 434 14.36 -2.87 21.58
CA SER A 434 13.42 -2.50 22.64
C SER A 434 13.09 -3.70 23.54
N THR A 435 12.74 -3.45 24.80
CA THR A 435 12.35 -4.53 25.74
C THR A 435 11.07 -5.22 25.24
N GLU A 436 11.19 -6.51 24.94
CA GLU A 436 10.13 -7.39 24.47
C GLU A 436 8.86 -7.32 25.35
N GLY A 437 7.70 -7.09 24.73
CA GLY A 437 6.41 -6.98 25.40
C GLY A 437 6.21 -5.69 26.23
N ALA A 438 7.25 -4.90 26.48
CA ALA A 438 7.14 -3.67 27.26
C ALA A 438 6.48 -2.51 26.47
N ASN A 439 6.32 -2.66 25.15
CA ASN A 439 5.74 -1.67 24.24
C ASN A 439 6.42 -0.29 24.43
N ARG A 440 7.75 -0.27 24.18
CA ARG A 440 8.65 0.88 24.34
C ARG A 440 9.31 1.31 23.02
N ARG A 441 8.84 0.78 21.88
CA ARG A 441 9.30 1.18 20.55
C ARG A 441 8.96 2.66 20.34
N TRP A 442 9.71 3.39 19.53
CA TRP A 442 9.47 4.84 19.38
C TRP A 442 8.04 5.18 18.90
N PRO A 443 7.34 4.36 18.07
CA PRO A 443 5.92 4.57 17.76
C PRO A 443 4.98 4.36 18.96
N ASP A 444 5.28 3.43 19.89
CA ASP A 444 4.48 3.22 21.11
C ASP A 444 4.59 4.44 22.04
N VAL A 445 5.80 4.98 22.20
CA VAL A 445 6.04 6.19 23.01
C VAL A 445 5.38 7.41 22.36
N LEU A 446 5.47 7.56 21.04
CA LEU A 446 4.77 8.62 20.31
C LEU A 446 3.24 8.51 20.49
N SER A 447 2.69 7.29 20.46
CA SER A 447 1.25 7.09 20.63
C SER A 447 0.75 7.58 22.00
N ARG A 448 1.48 7.29 23.08
CA ARG A 448 1.15 7.79 24.43
C ARG A 448 1.24 9.32 24.50
N ARG A 449 2.29 9.93 23.92
CA ARG A 449 2.42 11.40 23.84
C ARG A 449 1.25 12.06 23.07
N LEU A 450 0.74 11.42 22.02
CA LEU A 450 -0.45 11.88 21.28
C LEU A 450 -1.76 11.70 22.06
N LEU A 451 -1.84 10.70 22.96
CA LEU A 451 -2.97 10.51 23.86
C LEU A 451 -2.96 11.47 25.06
N GLU A 452 -1.79 11.90 25.51
CA GLU A 452 -1.63 12.94 26.55
C GLU A 452 -2.16 14.30 26.08
N GLU A 453 -2.02 14.62 24.78
CA GLU A 453 -2.63 15.81 24.14
C GLU A 453 -4.16 15.68 23.91
N ARG A 454 -4.82 14.58 24.31
CA ARG A 454 -6.24 14.35 23.98
C ARG A 454 -7.19 15.36 24.63
N GLY A 455 -7.59 16.36 23.84
CA GLY A 455 -8.44 17.49 24.26
C GLY A 455 -7.79 18.85 23.95
N SER A 456 -6.52 18.86 23.58
CA SER A 456 -5.81 19.98 22.96
C SER A 456 -6.50 20.39 21.65
N SER A 457 -6.55 21.70 21.36
CA SER A 457 -7.02 22.23 20.08
C SER A 457 -6.00 22.06 18.95
N ASP A 458 -4.73 21.93 19.31
CA ASP A 458 -3.59 22.15 18.41
C ASP A 458 -2.99 20.83 17.89
N VAL A 459 -3.21 19.73 18.62
CA VAL A 459 -2.69 18.39 18.30
C VAL A 459 -3.83 17.38 18.45
N PRO A 460 -4.39 16.85 17.34
CA PRO A 460 -5.33 15.74 17.41
C PRO A 460 -4.64 14.47 17.91
N ALA A 461 -5.30 13.73 18.81
CA ALA A 461 -4.88 12.41 19.26
C ALA A 461 -5.03 11.35 18.16
N TYR A 462 -4.12 11.37 17.17
CA TYR A 462 -4.05 10.41 16.09
C TYR A 462 -3.69 9.02 16.59
N GLY A 463 -4.22 7.98 15.94
CA GLY A 463 -3.66 6.64 16.06
C GLY A 463 -2.26 6.58 15.43
N VAL A 464 -1.41 5.66 15.89
CA VAL A 464 -0.05 5.46 15.35
C VAL A 464 0.07 4.05 14.80
N LEU A 465 0.53 3.94 13.56
CA LEU A 465 0.64 2.69 12.81
C LEU A 465 2.12 2.38 12.53
N ASN A 466 2.61 1.25 13.04
CA ASN A 466 4.01 0.86 12.86
C ASN A 466 4.15 0.00 11.59
N HIS A 467 4.79 0.58 10.58
CA HIS A 467 5.15 -0.09 9.33
C HIS A 467 6.68 -0.20 9.18
N GLY A 468 7.37 -0.36 10.31
CA GLY A 468 8.71 -0.94 10.35
C GLY A 468 8.74 -2.36 9.77
N ILE A 469 9.83 -2.68 9.07
CA ILE A 469 10.28 -4.07 8.82
C ILE A 469 11.80 -4.09 9.01
N SER A 470 12.29 -4.96 9.88
CA SER A 470 13.72 -5.13 10.12
C SER A 470 14.50 -5.43 8.84
N ALA A 471 15.72 -4.88 8.73
CA ALA A 471 16.57 -4.95 7.54
C ALA A 471 15.98 -4.36 6.22
N ASN A 472 14.79 -3.76 6.24
CA ASN A 472 14.16 -3.22 5.03
C ASN A 472 14.91 -2.01 4.45
N ARG A 473 14.72 -1.80 3.15
CA ARG A 473 15.45 -0.85 2.31
C ARG A 473 14.52 0.12 1.58
N VAL A 474 15.02 1.32 1.29
CA VAL A 474 14.32 2.35 0.52
C VAL A 474 14.23 1.99 -0.96
N ALA A 475 15.35 1.56 -1.55
CA ALA A 475 15.53 1.50 -2.99
C ALA A 475 15.38 0.09 -3.59
N SER A 476 15.81 -0.95 -2.89
CA SER A 476 15.95 -2.30 -3.44
C SER A 476 15.35 -3.39 -2.54
N ASP A 477 14.58 -4.29 -3.13
CA ASP A 477 13.86 -5.35 -2.42
C ASP A 477 14.83 -6.32 -1.68
N ARG A 478 14.38 -6.94 -0.59
CA ARG A 478 15.10 -8.03 0.12
C ARG A 478 14.45 -9.39 -0.09
N TYR A 479 13.12 -9.41 -0.05
CA TYR A 479 12.27 -10.53 -0.43
C TYR A 479 11.68 -10.27 -1.83
N ASP A 480 11.75 -11.25 -2.73
CA ASP A 480 11.29 -11.14 -4.13
C ASP A 480 9.74 -11.10 -4.29
N GLY A 481 8.99 -11.13 -3.18
CA GLY A 481 7.55 -10.94 -3.17
C GLY A 481 6.73 -12.18 -3.49
N ASP A 482 7.35 -13.30 -3.85
CA ASP A 482 6.70 -14.57 -4.19
C ASP A 482 7.39 -15.78 -3.54
N GLY A 483 6.69 -16.91 -3.48
CA GLY A 483 7.23 -18.13 -2.88
C GLY A 483 7.40 -18.04 -1.36
N SER A 484 7.98 -19.11 -0.79
CA SER A 484 8.32 -19.18 0.63
C SER A 484 9.82 -18.98 0.79
N ASP A 485 10.22 -17.94 1.55
CA ASP A 485 11.62 -17.55 1.73
C ASP A 485 11.92 -17.30 3.22
N PRO A 486 13.07 -17.72 3.77
CA PRO A 486 13.50 -17.31 5.11
C PRO A 486 13.80 -15.80 5.24
N ASP A 487 14.13 -15.10 4.15
CA ASP A 487 14.27 -13.64 4.18
C ASP A 487 12.89 -12.96 4.25
N THR A 488 12.67 -12.29 5.37
CA THR A 488 11.43 -11.57 5.69
C THR A 488 11.68 -10.07 5.89
N ALA A 489 12.79 -9.54 5.36
CA ALA A 489 13.15 -8.13 5.41
C ALA A 489 12.41 -7.25 4.38
N GLY A 490 11.37 -7.78 3.72
CA GLY A 490 10.42 -7.02 2.91
C GLY A 490 10.80 -6.83 1.45
N VAL A 491 9.77 -6.58 0.64
CA VAL A 491 9.91 -5.72 -0.54
C VAL A 491 10.27 -4.31 -0.06
N SER A 492 10.95 -3.55 -0.91
CA SER A 492 11.40 -2.18 -0.63
C SER A 492 10.26 -1.25 -0.22
N ILE A 493 10.60 -0.17 0.50
CA ILE A 493 9.64 0.87 0.92
C ILE A 493 8.84 1.39 -0.28
N GLN A 494 9.48 1.63 -1.43
CA GLN A 494 8.81 2.09 -2.64
C GLN A 494 7.78 1.08 -3.18
N ASN A 495 8.03 -0.22 -3.07
CA ASN A 495 7.12 -1.26 -3.55
C ASN A 495 5.95 -1.52 -2.57
N ARG A 496 6.12 -1.27 -1.26
CA ARG A 496 5.04 -1.48 -0.25
C ARG A 496 4.18 -0.26 0.08
N LEU A 497 4.42 0.92 -0.50
CA LEU A 497 3.69 2.16 -0.12
C LEU A 497 2.16 2.07 -0.19
N GLU A 498 1.60 1.31 -1.14
CA GLU A 498 0.15 1.22 -1.27
C GLU A 498 -0.46 0.52 -0.06
N ARG A 499 -0.11 -0.75 0.14
CA ARG A 499 -0.44 -1.58 1.31
C ARG A 499 -0.10 -0.91 2.66
N ASP A 500 1.12 -0.37 2.81
CA ASP A 500 1.67 0.04 4.11
C ASP A 500 1.47 1.53 4.45
N VAL A 501 0.94 2.35 3.53
CA VAL A 501 0.67 3.78 3.80
C VAL A 501 -0.67 4.23 3.25
N PHE A 502 -0.98 3.89 1.99
CA PHE A 502 -2.08 4.51 1.26
C PHE A 502 -3.42 3.79 1.45
N ALA A 503 -3.39 2.48 1.72
CA ALA A 503 -4.50 1.66 2.16
C ALA A 503 -4.77 1.75 3.68
N GLN A 504 -3.96 2.53 4.43
CA GLN A 504 -4.01 2.58 5.89
C GLN A 504 -5.13 3.49 6.43
N THR A 505 -5.87 2.97 7.41
CA THR A 505 -7.12 3.57 7.88
C THR A 505 -6.91 4.96 8.48
N GLY A 506 -7.47 5.95 7.79
CA GLY A 506 -7.49 7.34 8.23
C GLY A 506 -6.13 8.06 8.13
N ALA A 507 -5.18 7.52 7.36
CA ALA A 507 -3.83 8.08 7.25
C ALA A 507 -3.85 9.59 6.92
N ARG A 508 -3.14 10.36 7.73
CA ARG A 508 -2.98 11.83 7.62
C ARG A 508 -1.56 12.25 7.31
N THR A 509 -0.62 11.60 7.98
CA THR A 509 0.80 11.95 7.97
C THR A 509 1.66 10.70 7.89
N LEU A 510 2.63 10.72 6.97
CA LEU A 510 3.68 9.73 6.84
C LEU A 510 4.96 10.27 7.49
N VAL A 511 5.50 9.53 8.45
CA VAL A 511 6.89 9.68 8.92
C VAL A 511 7.70 8.54 8.29
N VAL A 512 8.69 8.86 7.46
CA VAL A 512 9.61 7.89 6.86
C VAL A 512 10.98 7.94 7.53
N PHE A 513 11.44 6.80 8.04
CA PHE A 513 12.72 6.64 8.72
C PHE A 513 13.38 5.32 8.30
N ALA A 514 14.14 5.40 7.21
CA ALA A 514 14.91 4.28 6.65
C ALA A 514 16.00 4.78 5.70
N GLY A 515 16.95 3.90 5.38
CA GLY A 515 18.04 4.13 4.42
C GLY A 515 19.40 3.66 4.91
N ILE A 516 19.53 3.29 6.19
CA ILE A 516 20.79 2.83 6.79
C ILE A 516 21.19 1.44 6.26
N ASN A 517 20.22 0.56 5.98
CA ASN A 517 20.46 -0.76 5.39
C ASN A 517 20.88 -0.66 3.92
N ASP A 518 20.30 0.27 3.15
CA ASP A 518 20.66 0.50 1.75
C ASP A 518 22.16 0.82 1.62
N ILE A 519 22.66 1.81 2.36
CA ILE A 519 24.06 2.24 2.28
C ILE A 519 25.04 1.25 2.93
N ARG A 520 24.65 0.55 4.00
CA ARG A 520 25.45 -0.54 4.59
C ARG A 520 25.61 -1.71 3.62
N TRP A 521 24.64 -1.94 2.74
CA TRP A 521 24.67 -2.98 1.71
C TRP A 521 24.92 -2.46 0.29
N GLY A 522 25.70 -1.37 0.20
CA GLY A 522 26.39 -0.95 -1.02
C GLY A 522 25.67 0.08 -1.89
N ALA A 523 24.43 0.47 -1.58
CA ALA A 523 23.75 1.53 -2.33
C ALA A 523 24.47 2.88 -2.19
N ASP A 524 24.26 3.77 -3.15
CA ASP A 524 24.77 5.14 -3.10
C ASP A 524 23.77 6.10 -2.46
N SER A 525 24.27 7.17 -1.85
CA SER A 525 23.45 8.12 -1.09
C SER A 525 22.38 8.80 -1.95
N GLU A 526 22.65 9.07 -3.24
CA GLU A 526 21.64 9.63 -4.16
C GLU A 526 20.61 8.60 -4.64
N GLU A 527 20.88 7.28 -4.57
CA GLU A 527 19.87 6.24 -4.82
C GLU A 527 18.82 6.28 -3.69
N VAL A 528 19.30 6.26 -2.44
CA VAL A 528 18.45 6.37 -1.24
C VAL A 528 17.68 7.70 -1.22
N LEU A 529 18.35 8.82 -1.49
CA LEU A 529 17.68 10.12 -1.56
C LEU A 529 16.66 10.20 -2.69
N THR A 530 16.91 9.58 -3.85
CA THR A 530 15.93 9.51 -4.95
C THR A 530 14.70 8.69 -4.55
N GLY A 531 14.89 7.53 -3.92
CA GLY A 531 13.80 6.72 -3.39
C GLY A 531 12.99 7.46 -2.31
N LEU A 532 13.66 8.12 -1.35
CA LEU A 532 13.01 8.93 -0.32
C LEU A 532 12.20 10.10 -0.91
N ARG A 533 12.72 10.78 -1.95
CA ARG A 533 11.99 11.83 -2.70
C ARG A 533 10.76 11.24 -3.42
N ALA A 534 10.88 10.09 -4.08
CA ALA A 534 9.77 9.41 -4.75
C ALA A 534 8.67 8.94 -3.79
N VAL A 535 9.03 8.52 -2.56
CA VAL A 535 8.07 8.25 -1.47
C VAL A 535 7.30 9.51 -1.11
N ALA A 536 7.98 10.65 -0.95
CA ALA A 536 7.35 11.93 -0.61
C ALA A 536 6.41 12.42 -1.72
N ASP A 537 6.78 12.28 -3.00
CA ASP A 537 5.92 12.69 -4.11
C ASP A 537 4.65 11.82 -4.19
N ARG A 538 4.76 10.50 -4.11
CA ARG A 538 3.61 9.57 -4.14
C ARG A 538 2.66 9.78 -2.96
N ALA A 539 3.18 10.12 -1.79
CA ALA A 539 2.39 10.41 -0.60
C ALA A 539 1.71 11.80 -0.65
N ARG A 540 2.41 12.85 -1.10
CA ARG A 540 1.83 14.19 -1.28
C ARG A 540 0.75 14.22 -2.37
N ALA A 541 0.89 13.40 -3.42
CA ALA A 541 -0.14 13.19 -4.45
C ALA A 541 -1.43 12.54 -3.89
N ARG A 542 -1.32 11.72 -2.84
CA ARG A 542 -2.46 11.17 -2.07
C ARG A 542 -2.87 12.07 -0.89
N GLY A 543 -2.46 13.34 -0.91
CA GLY A 543 -2.86 14.35 0.07
C GLY A 543 -2.38 14.08 1.50
N LEU A 544 -1.34 13.27 1.70
CA LEU A 544 -0.69 13.10 2.99
C LEU A 544 0.32 14.23 3.23
N ARG A 545 0.53 14.55 4.51
CA ARG A 545 1.72 15.28 4.96
C ARG A 545 2.89 14.31 5.09
N VAL A 546 4.10 14.70 4.69
CA VAL A 546 5.28 13.80 4.69
C VAL A 546 6.44 14.38 5.47
N ILE A 547 7.03 13.57 6.32
CA ILE A 547 8.10 13.93 7.25
C ILE A 547 9.20 12.87 7.10
N ALA A 548 10.45 13.29 6.99
CA ALA A 548 11.61 12.38 7.06
C ALA A 548 12.25 12.42 8.45
N ALA A 549 12.93 11.35 8.86
CA ALA A 549 13.88 11.38 9.95
C ALA A 549 15.33 11.22 9.43
N THR A 550 16.30 11.83 10.10
CA THR A 550 17.72 11.63 9.81
C THR A 550 18.20 10.25 10.29
N LEU A 551 19.06 9.60 9.51
CA LEU A 551 19.66 8.31 9.82
C LEU A 551 20.54 8.42 11.07
N THR A 552 20.26 7.62 12.11
CA THR A 552 21.06 7.61 13.35
C THR A 552 22.49 7.11 13.12
N PRO A 553 23.47 7.51 13.95
CA PRO A 553 24.87 7.11 13.76
C PRO A 553 25.07 5.61 13.99
N CYS A 554 26.02 5.00 13.26
CA CYS A 554 26.27 3.56 13.30
C CYS A 554 27.72 3.15 13.63
N GLU A 555 28.62 4.09 13.94
CA GLU A 555 30.04 3.80 14.10
C GLU A 555 30.30 2.81 15.26
N GLY A 556 30.89 1.67 14.91
CA GLY A 556 31.12 0.54 15.81
C GLY A 556 30.32 -0.70 15.42
N TYR A 557 29.20 -0.54 14.71
CA TYR A 557 28.45 -1.68 14.16
C TYR A 557 29.23 -2.33 13.01
N HIS A 558 29.19 -3.66 12.92
CA HIS A 558 30.20 -4.47 12.22
C HIS A 558 30.40 -4.19 10.72
N ASP A 559 29.37 -3.71 10.00
CA ASP A 559 29.42 -3.32 8.58
C ASP A 559 29.27 -1.79 8.36
N CYS A 560 29.24 -0.98 9.43
CA CYS A 560 29.27 0.49 9.33
C CYS A 560 30.71 1.01 9.16
N SER A 561 31.17 1.03 7.90
CA SER A 561 32.50 1.55 7.54
C SER A 561 32.54 3.10 7.54
N PRO A 562 33.74 3.72 7.49
CA PRO A 562 33.85 5.17 7.27
C PRO A 562 33.24 5.67 5.95
N GLU A 563 33.09 4.80 4.94
CA GLU A 563 32.36 5.13 3.71
C GLU A 563 30.84 5.16 3.95
N VAL A 564 30.32 4.18 4.70
CA VAL A 564 28.91 4.16 5.14
C VAL A 564 28.59 5.41 5.96
N GLU A 565 29.46 5.81 6.88
CA GLU A 565 29.29 7.04 7.65
C GLU A 565 29.32 8.31 6.78
N ALA A 566 30.18 8.36 5.75
CA ALA A 566 30.19 9.45 4.78
C ALA A 566 28.90 9.50 3.93
N LYS A 567 28.39 8.34 3.49
CA LYS A 567 27.10 8.23 2.80
C LYS A 567 25.94 8.66 3.71
N ARG A 568 25.95 8.25 4.98
CA ARG A 568 24.94 8.59 6.01
C ARG A 568 24.89 10.09 6.28
N THR A 569 26.04 10.71 6.51
CA THR A 569 26.13 12.16 6.79
C THR A 569 25.68 12.99 5.59
N HIS A 570 26.05 12.60 4.36
CA HIS A 570 25.52 13.23 3.13
C HIS A 570 24.00 13.15 3.04
N ILE A 571 23.40 11.97 3.29
CA ILE A 571 21.92 11.81 3.31
C ILE A 571 21.30 12.78 4.34
N ASN A 572 21.85 12.80 5.56
CA ASN A 572 21.32 13.64 6.64
C ASN A 572 21.39 15.14 6.33
N ASP A 573 22.47 15.60 5.72
CA ASP A 573 22.61 17.02 5.36
C ASP A 573 21.73 17.41 4.15
N GLN A 574 21.48 16.49 3.22
CA GLN A 574 20.47 16.67 2.17
C GLN A 574 19.03 16.68 2.73
N LEU A 575 18.75 15.91 3.79
CA LEU A 575 17.46 15.95 4.49
C LEU A 575 17.27 17.26 5.28
N ARG A 576 18.27 17.69 6.06
CA ARG A 576 18.27 18.95 6.80
C ARG A 576 18.14 20.19 5.92
N GLY A 577 18.64 20.13 4.68
CA GLY A 577 18.55 21.23 3.73
C GLY A 577 17.10 21.60 3.41
N GLY A 578 16.78 22.89 3.41
CA GLY A 578 15.44 23.45 3.11
C GLY A 578 14.92 23.25 1.67
N ARG A 579 15.43 22.24 0.95
CA ARG A 579 15.00 21.76 -0.38
C ARG A 579 14.87 20.22 -0.43
N SER A 580 14.85 19.55 0.72
CA SER A 580 14.81 18.08 0.83
C SER A 580 13.56 17.42 0.24
N GLY A 581 12.46 18.17 0.11
CA GLY A 581 11.19 17.71 -0.46
C GLY A 581 10.12 17.34 0.58
N PHE A 582 10.49 17.28 1.86
CA PHE A 582 9.61 16.94 2.98
C PHE A 582 8.94 18.17 3.61
N ASP A 583 7.77 17.97 4.24
CA ASP A 583 7.02 19.04 4.91
C ASP A 583 7.46 19.31 6.36
N ALA A 584 8.36 18.46 6.89
CA ALA A 584 9.20 18.64 8.08
C ALA A 584 10.31 17.56 8.10
N VAL A 585 11.31 17.72 8.97
CA VAL A 585 12.35 16.72 9.24
C VAL A 585 12.56 16.57 10.75
N LEU A 586 12.68 15.33 11.21
CA LEU A 586 13.01 14.96 12.58
C LEU A 586 14.50 14.64 12.65
N ASP A 587 15.30 15.43 13.37
CA ASP A 587 16.76 15.24 13.40
C ASP A 587 17.18 14.18 14.45
N PHE A 588 16.72 12.94 14.25
CA PHE A 588 17.01 11.79 15.11
C PHE A 588 18.52 11.52 15.28
N ASP A 589 19.36 11.79 14.28
CA ASP A 589 20.82 11.82 14.42
C ASP A 589 21.27 12.77 15.56
N ALA A 590 20.79 14.02 15.56
CA ALA A 590 21.14 15.00 16.57
C ALA A 590 20.61 14.67 17.97
N VAL A 591 19.57 13.83 18.08
CA VAL A 591 19.00 13.35 19.36
C VAL A 591 19.91 12.32 20.03
N VAL A 592 20.41 11.34 19.27
CA VAL A 592 21.11 10.17 19.86
C VAL A 592 22.62 10.14 19.70
N ARG A 593 23.23 10.99 18.86
CA ARG A 593 24.69 10.98 18.65
C ARG A 593 25.50 11.43 19.87
N ASP A 594 26.68 10.85 20.04
CA ASP A 594 27.66 11.30 21.04
C ASP A 594 28.22 12.69 20.62
N PRO A 595 28.08 13.75 21.45
CA PRO A 595 28.57 15.08 21.10
C PRO A 595 30.11 15.18 21.04
N ALA A 596 30.84 14.23 21.65
CA ALA A 596 32.29 14.11 21.54
C ALA A 596 32.72 13.19 20.37
N ARG A 597 31.82 12.35 19.84
CA ARG A 597 32.09 11.46 18.69
C ARG A 597 30.85 11.29 17.79
N PRO A 598 30.48 12.30 16.97
CA PRO A 598 29.17 12.35 16.30
C PRO A 598 28.82 11.22 15.31
N ALA A 599 29.79 10.41 14.90
CA ALA A 599 29.57 9.20 14.09
C ALA A 599 29.01 8.02 14.91
N ARG A 600 29.08 8.10 16.25
CA ARG A 600 28.67 7.06 17.19
C ARG A 600 27.42 7.48 17.98
N MET A 601 26.59 6.51 18.35
CA MET A 601 25.49 6.73 19.28
C MET A 601 26.01 6.97 20.71
N LEU A 602 25.38 7.89 21.45
CA LEU A 602 25.70 8.16 22.84
C LEU A 602 25.43 6.90 23.70
N PRO A 603 26.36 6.46 24.58
CA PRO A 603 26.20 5.21 25.35
C PRO A 603 25.00 5.11 26.30
N LYS A 604 24.19 6.17 26.47
CA LYS A 604 22.90 6.11 27.18
C LYS A 604 21.76 5.58 26.28
N TYR A 605 21.87 5.79 24.99
CA TYR A 605 20.83 5.50 23.99
C TYR A 605 21.16 4.26 23.17
N ASP A 606 22.45 3.99 22.96
CA ASP A 606 23.00 2.79 22.33
C ASP A 606 22.52 1.50 23.04
N SER A 607 22.02 0.53 22.28
CA SER A 607 21.67 -0.81 22.80
C SER A 607 22.90 -1.63 23.23
N GLY A 608 24.08 -1.24 22.76
CA GLY A 608 25.33 -1.99 22.87
C GLY A 608 25.79 -2.60 21.55
N ASP A 609 24.96 -2.63 20.50
CA ASP A 609 25.36 -3.06 19.15
C ASP A 609 25.94 -1.92 18.28
N HIS A 610 25.74 -0.66 18.70
CA HIS A 610 26.17 0.56 18.00
C HIS A 610 25.39 0.91 16.71
N LEU A 611 24.20 0.32 16.47
CA LEU A 611 23.28 0.69 15.38
C LEU A 611 21.85 0.97 15.89
N HIS A 612 21.31 0.08 16.72
CA HIS A 612 19.96 0.19 17.24
C HIS A 612 19.97 0.96 18.58
N PRO A 613 19.10 1.98 18.75
CA PRO A 613 18.87 2.56 20.06
C PRO A 613 18.08 1.58 20.93
N GLY A 614 18.53 1.37 22.18
CA GLY A 614 17.73 0.68 23.19
C GLY A 614 16.57 1.55 23.69
N ASP A 615 15.81 1.05 24.68
CA ASP A 615 14.58 1.70 25.20
C ASP A 615 14.73 3.21 25.48
N GLU A 616 15.79 3.66 26.16
CA GLU A 616 16.00 5.09 26.45
C GLU A 616 16.32 5.91 25.18
N GLY A 617 16.92 5.29 24.16
CA GLY A 617 17.17 5.90 22.86
C GLY A 617 15.89 6.02 22.05
N LEU A 618 15.10 4.94 21.95
CA LEU A 618 13.79 4.94 21.29
C LEU A 618 12.81 5.92 21.95
N ARG A 619 12.86 6.02 23.29
CA ARG A 619 12.11 7.02 24.04
C ARG A 619 12.58 8.44 23.73
N ALA A 620 13.90 8.68 23.61
CA ALA A 620 14.44 9.99 23.23
C ALA A 620 14.06 10.41 21.79
N LEU A 621 14.06 9.47 20.83
CA LEU A 621 13.57 9.72 19.47
C LEU A 621 12.10 10.19 19.51
N ALA A 622 11.25 9.45 20.21
CA ALA A 622 9.84 9.77 20.34
C ALA A 622 9.60 11.10 21.08
N ASP A 623 10.31 11.37 22.17
CA ASP A 623 10.23 12.63 22.94
C ASP A 623 10.58 13.85 22.09
N SER A 624 11.56 13.74 21.17
CA SER A 624 12.02 14.84 20.34
C SER A 624 10.99 15.37 19.33
N VAL A 625 9.93 14.61 19.06
CA VAL A 625 8.90 14.99 18.09
C VAL A 625 8.03 16.12 18.65
N ASP A 626 8.11 17.31 18.05
CA ASP A 626 7.08 18.34 18.22
C ASP A 626 5.80 17.84 17.54
N LEU A 627 4.81 17.45 18.33
CA LEU A 627 3.58 16.79 17.87
C LEU A 627 2.78 17.65 16.88
N ARG A 628 2.91 18.97 16.95
CA ARG A 628 2.27 19.90 15.99
C ARG A 628 2.83 19.73 14.58
N THR A 629 4.07 19.24 14.44
CA THR A 629 4.66 18.91 13.14
C THR A 629 4.00 17.70 12.48
N LEU A 630 3.21 16.90 13.21
CA LEU A 630 2.46 15.76 12.67
C LEU A 630 1.10 16.18 12.08
N VAL A 631 0.63 17.41 12.34
CA VAL A 631 -0.69 17.88 11.91
C VAL A 631 -0.64 18.38 10.45
N PRO A 632 -1.49 17.86 9.54
CA PRO A 632 -1.65 18.43 8.20
C PRO A 632 -2.13 19.88 8.29
N ARG A 633 -1.43 20.80 7.64
CA ARG A 633 -1.91 22.17 7.47
C ARG A 633 -3.17 22.16 6.60
N SER A 634 -4.19 22.91 6.99
CA SER A 634 -5.35 23.19 6.14
C SER A 634 -4.86 23.80 4.82
N ARG A 635 -5.28 23.19 3.70
CA ARG A 635 -5.08 23.71 2.34
C ARG A 635 -6.27 24.59 1.94
#